data_AF-A0A960ARD2-F1
#
_entry.id   AF-A0A960ARD2-F1
#
_cell.length_a   1.000
_cell.length_b   1.000
_cell.length_c   1.000
_cell.angle_alpha   90.00
_cell.angle_beta   90.00
_cell.angle_gamma   90.00
#
_symmetry.space_group_name_H-M   'P 1'
#
loop_
_entity.id
_entity.type
_entity.pdbx_description
1 polymer ?
#
loop_
_entity_poly.entity_id
_entity_poly.type
_entity_poly.pdbx_seq_one_letter_code
_entity_poly.pdbx_strand_id
1 'polypeptide(L)'
;MSVAFLPTTPLLIPDIATGAAGELGALRDAATAAVEDVCSNATSIAVLVPGSADHSLTTWSLRGFGIDVGDGEPTALPVAIAGWLLDGRPAHVVGTDLAARRLREYDAVLAMGDGSAARTDKAPLHLDPLAAPLDDA
;
A
#
# COMPACT_ATOMS: atom_id res chain seq x y z
N MET A 1 -9.87 3.89 -14.81
CA MET A 1 -9.27 3.24 -13.64
C MET A 1 -7.82 2.89 -13.96
N SER A 2 -6.89 3.57 -13.29
CA SER A 2 -5.46 3.23 -13.29
C SER A 2 -5.11 2.53 -11.98
N VAL A 3 -4.12 1.64 -12.00
CA VAL A 3 -3.75 0.81 -10.84
C VAL A 3 -2.24 0.79 -10.69
N ALA A 4 -1.75 0.94 -9.45
CA ALA A 4 -0.36 0.69 -9.08
C ALA A 4 -0.29 -0.37 -7.97
N PHE A 5 0.70 -1.26 -8.05
CA PHE A 5 1.03 -2.18 -6.98
C PHE A 5 2.19 -1.60 -6.16
N LEU A 6 2.01 -1.45 -4.85
CA LEU A 6 2.93 -0.72 -3.99
C LEU A 6 3.43 -1.60 -2.84
N PRO A 7 4.75 -1.55 -2.52
CA PRO A 7 5.31 -2.33 -1.44
C PRO A 7 4.88 -1.76 -0.08
N THR A 8 4.67 -2.65 0.89
CA THR A 8 4.21 -2.29 2.26
C THR A 8 5.35 -2.19 3.27
N THR A 9 6.59 -2.00 2.81
CA THR A 9 7.75 -1.87 3.69
C THR A 9 7.87 -0.46 4.29
N PRO A 10 8.03 -0.32 5.62
CA PRO A 10 8.21 0.98 6.26
C PRO A 10 9.54 1.65 5.92
N LEU A 11 10.49 0.91 5.35
CA LEU A 11 11.77 1.45 4.89
C LEU A 11 11.62 2.39 3.67
N LEU A 12 10.43 2.44 3.06
CA LEU A 12 10.10 3.52 2.11
C LEU A 12 10.17 4.90 2.77
N ILE A 13 9.88 5.03 4.05
CA ILE A 13 9.93 6.32 4.76
C ILE A 13 11.39 6.64 5.09
N PRO A 14 11.96 7.75 4.59
CA PRO A 14 13.37 8.09 4.81
C PRO A 14 13.78 8.10 6.29
N ASP A 15 12.93 8.64 7.17
CA ASP A 15 13.18 8.74 8.61
C ASP A 15 13.29 7.37 9.30
N ILE A 16 12.70 6.33 8.71
CA ILE A 16 12.72 4.94 9.21
C ILE A 16 13.89 4.16 8.59
N ALA A 17 14.27 4.47 7.36
CA ALA A 17 15.27 3.72 6.60
C ALA A 17 16.69 3.75 7.22
N THR A 18 16.96 4.64 8.19
CA THR A 18 18.27 4.84 8.83
C THR A 18 19.40 4.93 7.77
N GLY A 19 20.60 4.44 8.06
CA GLY A 19 21.75 4.50 7.14
C GLY A 19 21.55 3.86 5.75
N ALA A 20 20.43 3.15 5.51
CA ALA A 20 20.07 2.55 4.23
C ALA A 20 19.17 3.44 3.34
N ALA A 21 18.86 4.67 3.75
CA ALA A 21 17.96 5.57 3.02
C ALA A 21 18.35 5.78 1.54
N GLY A 22 19.67 5.82 1.26
CA GLY A 22 20.22 5.96 -0.09
C GLY A 22 20.05 4.70 -0.95
N GLU A 23 20.25 3.51 -0.38
CA GLU A 23 20.08 2.22 -1.10
C GLU A 23 18.62 2.02 -1.54
N LEU A 24 17.68 2.54 -0.74
CA LEU A 24 16.25 2.47 -1.02
C LEU A 24 15.72 3.64 -1.87
N GLY A 25 16.60 4.55 -2.31
CA GLY A 25 16.24 5.70 -3.15
C GLY A 25 15.45 5.31 -4.39
N ALA A 26 16.00 4.39 -5.19
CA ALA A 26 15.36 3.95 -6.43
C ALA A 26 13.99 3.29 -6.21
N LEU A 27 13.84 2.49 -5.15
CA LEU A 27 12.55 1.88 -4.80
C LEU A 27 11.53 2.93 -4.38
N ARG A 28 11.96 3.91 -3.59
CA ARG A 28 11.14 5.02 -3.13
C ARG A 28 10.67 5.89 -4.29
N ASP A 29 11.59 6.28 -5.16
CA ASP A 29 11.31 7.10 -6.34
C ASP A 29 10.34 6.38 -7.28
N ALA A 30 10.52 5.08 -7.50
CA ALA A 30 9.60 4.27 -8.29
C ALA A 30 8.20 4.20 -7.67
N ALA A 31 8.11 4.03 -6.35
CA ALA A 31 6.83 3.99 -5.64
C ALA A 31 6.10 5.34 -5.70
N THR A 32 6.79 6.45 -5.43
CA THR A 32 6.18 7.80 -5.49
C THR A 32 5.77 8.15 -6.91
N ALA A 33 6.61 7.86 -7.92
CA ALA A 33 6.28 8.09 -9.33
C ALA A 33 5.06 7.27 -9.78
N ALA A 34 4.92 6.02 -9.33
CA ALA A 34 3.75 5.20 -9.64
C ALA A 34 2.46 5.80 -9.03
N VAL A 35 2.51 6.33 -7.80
CA VAL A 35 1.35 7.02 -7.20
C VAL A 35 1.06 8.33 -7.92
N GLU A 36 2.06 9.11 -8.30
CA GLU A 36 1.87 10.32 -9.09
C GLU A 36 1.18 10.03 -10.43
N ASP A 37 1.64 9.03 -11.17
CA ASP A 37 1.05 8.64 -12.46
C ASP A 37 -0.41 8.21 -12.30
N VAL A 38 -0.68 7.27 -11.40
CA VAL A 38 -2.02 6.71 -11.17
C VAL A 38 -2.99 7.75 -10.63
N CYS A 39 -2.53 8.68 -9.77
CA CYS A 39 -3.39 9.70 -9.16
C CYS A 39 -3.45 11.03 -9.94
N SER A 40 -2.66 11.21 -10.99
CA SER A 40 -2.48 12.48 -11.72
C SER A 40 -3.79 13.19 -12.10
N ASN A 41 -4.82 12.43 -12.46
CA ASN A 41 -6.14 12.94 -12.86
C ASN A 41 -7.28 12.31 -12.03
N ALA A 42 -6.94 11.66 -10.91
CA ALA A 42 -7.91 10.93 -10.13
C ALA A 42 -8.72 11.87 -9.23
N THR A 43 -10.04 11.77 -9.30
CA THR A 43 -10.94 12.47 -8.35
C THR A 43 -11.38 11.56 -7.19
N SER A 44 -11.17 10.25 -7.33
CA SER A 44 -11.54 9.23 -6.36
C SER A 44 -10.44 8.16 -6.33
N ILE A 45 -9.80 7.98 -5.16
CA ILE A 45 -8.67 7.07 -4.95
C ILE A 45 -9.04 5.99 -3.94
N ALA A 46 -8.86 4.73 -4.32
CA ALA A 46 -8.94 3.58 -3.42
C ALA A 46 -7.55 3.11 -3.01
N VAL A 47 -7.38 2.77 -1.74
CA VAL A 47 -6.25 1.99 -1.23
C VAL A 47 -6.76 0.60 -0.93
N LEU A 48 -6.43 -0.36 -1.79
CA LEU A 48 -6.84 -1.75 -1.62
C LEU A 48 -5.89 -2.42 -0.61
N VAL A 49 -6.44 -2.80 0.54
CA VAL A 49 -5.70 -3.47 1.63
C VAL A 49 -6.41 -4.74 2.05
N PRO A 50 -5.82 -5.93 1.84
CA PRO A 50 -6.40 -7.19 2.28
C PRO A 50 -6.69 -7.21 3.79
N GLY A 51 -7.87 -7.72 4.17
CA GLY A 51 -8.28 -7.87 5.58
C GLY A 51 -8.55 -6.56 6.33
N SER A 52 -8.55 -5.40 5.66
CA SER A 52 -8.90 -4.12 6.29
C SER A 52 -10.38 -3.79 6.16
N ALA A 53 -10.92 -3.09 7.14
CA ALA A 53 -12.27 -2.50 7.06
C ALA A 53 -12.25 -1.21 6.23
N ASP A 54 -13.38 -0.91 5.59
CA ASP A 54 -13.53 0.29 4.77
C ASP A 54 -13.55 1.57 5.63
N HIS A 55 -12.71 2.54 5.28
CA HIS A 55 -12.66 3.83 5.97
C HIS A 55 -11.97 4.90 5.12
N SER A 56 -12.25 6.17 5.43
CA SER A 56 -11.52 7.29 4.82
C SER A 56 -10.11 7.36 5.39
N LEU A 57 -9.13 7.47 4.50
CA LEU A 57 -7.74 7.71 4.85
C LEU A 57 -7.47 9.21 4.79
N THR A 58 -7.53 9.85 5.95
CA THR A 58 -7.23 11.29 6.12
C THR A 58 -6.00 11.53 6.97
N THR A 59 -5.74 10.63 7.92
CA THR A 59 -4.61 10.64 8.82
C THR A 59 -4.12 9.21 9.01
N TRP A 60 -2.86 9.06 9.39
CA TRP A 60 -2.25 7.76 9.59
C TRP A 60 -1.13 7.85 10.62
N SER A 61 -0.81 6.74 11.27
CA SER A 61 0.35 6.71 12.15
C SER A 61 0.93 5.31 12.30
N LEU A 62 2.26 5.25 12.39
CA LEU A 62 3.02 4.04 12.72
C LEU A 62 3.25 3.87 14.24
N ARG A 63 2.62 4.68 15.09
CA ARG A 63 2.77 4.61 16.56
C ARG A 63 2.38 3.25 17.13
N GLY A 64 1.49 2.51 16.47
CA GLY A 64 1.15 1.12 16.84
C GLY A 64 2.31 0.14 16.72
N PHE A 65 3.35 0.49 15.97
CA PHE A 65 4.60 -0.25 15.82
C PHE A 65 5.75 0.35 16.65
N GLY A 66 5.47 1.34 17.50
CA GLY A 66 6.49 2.05 18.27
C GLY A 66 7.30 3.07 17.47
N ILE A 67 6.83 3.44 16.27
CA ILE A 67 7.49 4.41 15.38
C ILE A 67 6.71 5.72 15.42
N ASP A 68 7.32 6.80 15.90
CA ASP A 68 6.65 8.11 16.03
C ASP A 68 6.65 8.90 14.71
N VAL A 69 5.93 8.36 13.72
CA VAL A 69 5.74 8.95 12.39
C VAL A 69 4.24 8.96 12.04
N GLY A 70 3.79 10.04 11.40
CA GLY A 70 2.40 10.27 11.03
C GLY A 70 1.59 11.06 12.06
N ASP A 71 0.38 11.42 11.69
CA ASP A 71 -0.49 12.40 12.34
C ASP A 71 -1.92 11.89 12.57
N GLY A 72 -2.06 10.70 13.16
CA GLY A 72 -3.39 10.19 13.52
C GLY A 72 -3.35 9.05 14.52
N GLU A 73 -4.47 8.35 14.61
CA GLU A 73 -4.57 7.08 15.33
C GLU A 73 -3.67 6.02 14.67
N PRO A 74 -3.10 5.09 15.45
CA PRO A 74 -2.37 3.95 14.91
C PRO A 74 -3.19 3.19 13.87
N THR A 75 -2.59 2.91 12.71
CA THR A 75 -3.24 2.15 11.63
C THR A 75 -2.38 0.96 11.19
N ALA A 76 -2.96 0.08 10.38
CA ALA A 76 -2.24 -1.05 9.80
C ALA A 76 -1.08 -0.56 8.92
N LEU A 77 0.05 -1.27 8.94
CA LEU A 77 1.24 -0.94 8.17
C LEU A 77 0.95 -0.59 6.69
N PRO A 78 0.23 -1.41 5.89
CA PRO A 78 -0.10 -1.07 4.50
C PRO A 78 -0.87 0.25 4.36
N VAL A 79 -1.77 0.57 5.30
CA VAL A 79 -2.54 1.82 5.30
C VAL A 79 -1.63 3.01 5.60
N ALA A 80 -0.71 2.87 6.56
CA ALA A 80 0.24 3.92 6.89
C ALA A 80 1.20 4.23 5.72
N ILE A 81 1.71 3.19 5.05
CA ILE A 81 2.59 3.38 3.88
C ILE A 81 1.84 4.03 2.72
N ALA A 82 0.59 3.62 2.48
CA ALA A 82 -0.27 4.29 1.49
C ALA A 82 -0.50 5.76 1.86
N GLY A 83 -0.79 6.06 3.13
CA GLY A 83 -0.98 7.41 3.62
C GLY A 83 0.25 8.29 3.43
N TRP A 84 1.44 7.74 3.65
CA TRP A 84 2.71 8.42 3.38
C TRP A 84 2.91 8.69 1.87
N LEU A 85 2.71 7.69 1.00
CA LEU A 85 2.85 7.83 -0.46
C LEU A 85 1.82 8.81 -1.06
N LEU A 86 0.63 8.89 -0.46
CA LEU A 86 -0.43 9.79 -0.88
C LEU A 86 -0.13 11.26 -0.55
N ASP A 87 0.76 11.54 0.40
CA ASP A 87 1.17 12.90 0.79
C ASP A 87 -0.03 13.84 1.02
N GLY A 88 -0.97 13.38 1.85
CA GLY A 88 -2.17 14.14 2.20
C GLY A 88 -3.31 14.11 1.16
N ARG A 89 -3.14 13.43 0.02
CA ARG A 89 -4.25 13.18 -0.93
C ARG A 89 -5.34 12.34 -0.24
N PRO A 90 -6.61 12.81 -0.22
CA PRO A 90 -7.70 12.03 0.36
C PRO A 90 -7.92 10.73 -0.40
N ALA A 91 -8.06 9.63 0.33
CA ALA A 91 -8.34 8.32 -0.25
C ALA A 91 -9.31 7.52 0.63
N HIS A 92 -9.78 6.38 0.11
CA HIS A 92 -10.59 5.43 0.86
C HIS A 92 -9.88 4.08 0.92
N VAL A 93 -9.67 3.55 2.11
CA VAL A 93 -9.22 2.17 2.28
C VAL A 93 -10.39 1.25 1.94
N VAL A 94 -10.14 0.26 1.09
CA VAL A 94 -11.10 -0.76 0.67
C VAL A 94 -10.56 -2.14 1.02
N GLY A 95 -11.34 -2.91 1.76
CA GLY A 95 -11.05 -4.32 2.04
C GLY A 95 -11.27 -5.22 0.82
N THR A 96 -10.47 -6.28 0.68
CA THR A 96 -10.59 -7.25 -0.42
C THR A 96 -11.95 -7.93 -0.50
N ASP A 97 -12.64 -8.13 0.63
CA ASP A 97 -13.95 -8.79 0.70
C ASP A 97 -15.06 -8.01 -0.04
N LEU A 98 -14.88 -6.69 -0.18
CA LEU A 98 -15.81 -5.78 -0.84
C LEU A 98 -15.26 -5.21 -2.16
N ALA A 99 -13.96 -5.42 -2.44
CA ALA A 99 -13.25 -4.87 -3.57
C ALA A 99 -13.92 -5.18 -4.93
N ALA A 100 -14.43 -6.40 -5.10
CA ALA A 100 -15.08 -6.83 -6.35
C ALA A 100 -16.29 -5.97 -6.76
N ARG A 101 -16.92 -5.25 -5.81
CA ARG A 101 -18.09 -4.41 -6.10
C ARG A 101 -17.80 -2.92 -6.08
N ARG A 102 -16.80 -2.50 -5.30
CA ARG A 102 -16.53 -1.08 -5.01
C ARG A 102 -15.39 -0.48 -5.82
N LEU A 103 -14.40 -1.27 -6.27
CA LEU A 103 -13.24 -0.71 -6.98
C LEU A 103 -13.62 0.04 -8.26
N ARG A 104 -14.72 -0.34 -8.91
CA ARG A 104 -15.29 0.36 -10.07
C ARG A 104 -15.80 1.78 -9.79
N GLU A 105 -15.92 2.17 -8.53
CA GLU A 105 -16.30 3.53 -8.08
C GLU A 105 -15.09 4.48 -8.02
N TYR A 106 -13.88 3.96 -8.25
CA TYR A 106 -12.63 4.70 -8.14
C TYR A 106 -11.90 4.76 -9.47
N ASP A 107 -11.32 5.93 -9.76
CA ASP A 107 -10.56 6.15 -10.98
C ASP A 107 -9.07 5.81 -10.81
N ALA A 108 -8.60 5.70 -9.56
CA ALA A 108 -7.27 5.28 -9.16
C ALA A 108 -7.32 4.23 -8.05
N VAL A 109 -6.51 3.17 -8.17
CA VAL A 109 -6.39 2.12 -7.15
C VAL A 109 -4.91 1.91 -6.80
N LEU A 110 -4.59 2.03 -5.51
CA LEU A 110 -3.31 1.67 -4.93
C LEU A 110 -3.45 0.30 -4.28
N ALA A 111 -2.92 -0.75 -4.91
CA ALA A 111 -2.93 -2.10 -4.36
C ALA A 111 -1.70 -2.30 -3.46
N MET A 112 -1.94 -2.46 -2.16
CA MET A 112 -0.87 -2.58 -1.17
C MET A 112 -0.52 -4.06 -0.94
N GLY A 113 0.74 -4.43 -1.17
CA GLY A 113 1.22 -5.79 -0.96
C GLY A 113 2.65 -5.85 -0.44
N ASP A 114 3.00 -6.95 0.24
CA ASP A 114 4.36 -7.20 0.74
C ASP A 114 5.26 -7.89 -0.29
N GLY A 115 4.74 -8.18 -1.49
CA GLY A 115 5.45 -8.88 -2.56
C GLY A 115 5.73 -10.36 -2.26
N SER A 116 5.12 -10.93 -1.22
CA SER A 116 5.31 -12.33 -0.87
C SER A 116 4.34 -13.22 -1.68
N ALA A 117 4.90 -14.03 -2.58
CA ALA A 117 4.18 -15.16 -3.15
C ALA A 117 4.23 -16.30 -2.12
N ALA A 118 3.07 -16.71 -1.60
CA ALA A 118 2.97 -17.87 -0.73
C ALA A 118 3.19 -19.15 -1.55
N ARG A 119 4.44 -19.52 -1.83
CA ARG A 119 4.78 -20.60 -2.77
C ARG A 119 4.84 -22.00 -2.15
N THR A 120 4.77 -22.08 -0.82
CA THR A 120 4.84 -23.36 -0.10
C THR A 120 3.99 -23.30 1.16
N ASP A 121 3.66 -24.47 1.72
CA ASP A 121 3.04 -24.58 3.05
C ASP A 121 3.89 -23.99 4.18
N LYS A 122 5.14 -23.61 3.90
CA LYS A 122 6.07 -22.97 4.83
C LYS A 122 6.21 -21.47 4.60
N ALA A 123 5.57 -20.92 3.59
CA ALA A 123 5.52 -19.47 3.41
C ALA A 123 4.69 -18.82 4.54
N PRO A 124 4.99 -17.58 4.93
CA PRO A 124 4.29 -16.89 6.01
C PRO A 124 2.80 -16.60 5.73
N LEU A 125 2.33 -16.81 4.50
CA LEU A 125 0.94 -16.66 4.06
C LEU A 125 0.38 -17.98 3.51
N HIS A 126 -0.95 -18.08 3.38
CA HIS A 126 -1.63 -19.26 2.83
C HIS A 126 -1.15 -19.55 1.40
N LEU A 127 -0.75 -20.81 1.15
CA LEU A 127 -0.38 -21.29 -0.18
C LEU A 127 -1.56 -21.10 -1.14
N ASP A 128 -1.42 -20.22 -2.11
CA ASP A 128 -2.40 -20.00 -3.18
C ASP A 128 -1.89 -20.66 -4.48
N PRO A 129 -2.57 -21.71 -5.00
CA PRO A 129 -2.22 -22.33 -6.28
C PRO A 129 -2.21 -21.37 -7.47
N LEU A 130 -2.91 -20.23 -7.38
CA LEU A 130 -2.96 -19.19 -8.41
C LEU A 130 -1.78 -18.22 -8.35
N ALA A 131 -0.88 -18.31 -7.35
CA ALA A 131 0.24 -17.39 -7.21
C ALA A 131 1.36 -17.62 -8.24
N ALA A 132 1.61 -18.86 -8.66
CA ALA A 132 2.74 -19.18 -9.53
C ALA A 132 2.73 -18.44 -10.90
N PRO A 133 1.59 -18.32 -11.61
CA PRO A 133 1.53 -17.57 -12.87
C PRO A 133 1.82 -16.07 -12.76
N LEU A 134 1.76 -15.46 -11.57
CA LEU A 134 2.04 -14.02 -11.38
C LEU A 134 3.54 -13.70 -11.35
N ASP A 135 4.38 -14.65 -10.95
CA ASP A 135 5.83 -14.48 -10.89
C ASP A 135 6.50 -14.60 -12.28
N ASP A 136 5.83 -15.30 -13.21
CA ASP A 136 6.34 -15.61 -14.56
C ASP A 136 5.90 -14.59 -15.63
N ALA A 137 5.20 -13.52 -15.22
CA ALA A 137 4.63 -12.48 -16.10
C ALA A 137 5.57 -11.27 -16.26
#